data_AF-A0A535N1F4-F1
#
_entry.id   AF-A0A535N1F4-F1
#
_cell.length_a   1.000
_cell.length_b   1.000
_cell.length_c   1.000
_cell.angle_alpha   90.00
_cell.angle_beta   90.00
_cell.angle_gamma   90.00
#
_symmetry.space_group_name_H-M   'P 1'
#
loop_
_entity.id
_entity.type
_entity.pdbx_description
1 polymer ?
#
loop_
_entity_poly.entity_id
_entity_poly.type
_entity_poly.pdbx_seq_one_letter_code
_entity_poly.pdbx_strand_id
1 'polypeptide(L)'
;MARQAPRQASRGQSMVEFALLSGVLFVLLMGIFDFGRAISAYISIAEAAHEGARQLVLRSNYTSRPPDSTIINATLATIGGGGLVLSEDPCLQDPTPCASPSVPTAANTGFIWITPGRTVGNHEVTVRVTYLYAPMTAMISNATGATLVMTASSSMRAEY
;
A
#
# COMPACT_ATOMS: atom_id res chain seq x y z
N MET A 1 -62.97 -27.82 30.43
CA MET A 1 -62.31 -26.50 30.27
C MET A 1 -60.79 -26.72 30.37
N ALA A 2 -60.07 -26.70 29.24
CA ALA A 2 -58.64 -26.99 29.20
C ALA A 2 -57.82 -25.74 29.59
N ARG A 3 -56.97 -25.85 30.61
CA ARG A 3 -56.02 -24.81 31.04
C ARG A 3 -54.88 -24.71 30.03
N GLN A 4 -54.71 -23.55 29.40
CA GLN A 4 -53.53 -23.22 28.62
C GLN A 4 -52.38 -22.86 29.58
N ALA A 5 -51.28 -23.60 29.52
CA ALA A 5 -50.07 -23.29 30.27
C ALA A 5 -49.35 -22.09 29.64
N PRO A 6 -48.80 -21.15 30.44
CA PRO A 6 -48.07 -20.01 29.91
C PRO A 6 -46.78 -20.49 29.25
N ARG A 7 -46.64 -20.25 27.94
CA ARG A 7 -45.40 -20.45 27.19
C ARG A 7 -44.34 -19.52 27.79
N GLN A 8 -43.33 -20.09 28.44
CA GLN A 8 -42.19 -19.33 28.98
C GLN A 8 -41.47 -18.60 27.85
N ALA A 9 -41.63 -17.28 27.79
CA ALA A 9 -40.99 -16.43 26.80
C ALA A 9 -39.47 -16.31 27.06
N SER A 10 -38.71 -16.80 26.07
CA SER A 10 -37.66 -16.08 25.32
C SER A 10 -36.39 -15.57 26.00
N ARG A 11 -36.07 -15.91 27.26
CA ARG A 11 -34.77 -15.50 27.86
C ARG A 11 -33.54 -16.03 27.14
N GLY A 12 -33.60 -17.25 26.58
CA GLY A 12 -32.50 -17.82 25.79
C GLY A 12 -32.49 -17.35 24.33
N GLN A 13 -33.63 -16.94 23.80
CA GLN A 13 -33.78 -16.54 22.40
C GLN A 13 -33.05 -15.23 22.10
N SER A 14 -33.15 -14.24 23.00
CA SER A 14 -32.44 -12.97 22.85
C SER A 14 -30.91 -13.12 22.93
N MET A 15 -30.41 -14.07 23.74
CA MET A 15 -28.97 -14.38 23.78
C MET A 15 -28.48 -14.98 22.47
N VAL A 16 -29.26 -15.86 21.84
CA VAL A 16 -28.91 -16.48 20.55
C VAL A 16 -28.96 -15.46 19.41
N GLU A 17 -29.98 -14.60 19.38
CA GLU A 17 -30.11 -13.54 18.38
C GLU A 17 -28.93 -12.54 18.46
N PHE A 18 -28.54 -12.15 19.67
CA PHE A 18 -27.36 -11.30 19.88
C PHE A 18 -26.05 -12.00 19.48
N ALA A 19 -25.89 -13.30 19.76
CA ALA A 19 -24.69 -14.05 19.38
C ALA A 19 -24.53 -14.11 17.84
N LEU A 20 -25.63 -14.25 17.09
CA LEU A 20 -25.60 -14.26 15.63
C LEU A 20 -25.31 -12.87 15.05
N LEU A 21 -25.96 -11.82 15.57
CA LEU A 21 -25.75 -10.45 15.11
C LEU A 21 -24.34 -9.93 15.42
N SER A 22 -23.82 -10.22 16.62
CA SER A 22 -22.47 -9.82 17.01
C SER A 22 -21.41 -10.46 16.12
N GLY A 23 -21.56 -11.74 15.74
CA GLY A 23 -20.66 -12.40 14.79
C GLY A 23 -20.59 -11.68 13.44
N VAL A 24 -21.74 -11.31 12.87
CA VAL A 24 -21.79 -10.55 11.61
C VAL A 24 -21.17 -9.16 11.77
N LEU A 25 -21.43 -8.49 12.89
CA LEU A 25 -20.86 -7.18 13.21
C LEU A 25 -19.33 -7.24 13.30
N PHE A 26 -18.75 -8.28 13.90
CA PHE A 26 -17.29 -8.45 13.97
C PHE A 26 -16.66 -8.63 12.59
N VAL A 27 -17.29 -9.40 11.70
CA VAL A 27 -16.81 -9.57 10.31
C VAL A 27 -16.84 -8.23 9.57
N LEU A 28 -17.91 -7.44 9.73
CA LEU A 28 -18.02 -6.11 9.12
C LEU A 28 -16.96 -5.14 9.65
N LEU A 29 -16.76 -5.09 10.98
CA LEU A 29 -15.75 -4.23 11.59
C LEU A 29 -14.34 -4.59 11.10
N MET A 30 -14.01 -5.88 11.05
CA MET A 30 -12.72 -6.34 10.55
C MET A 30 -12.49 -5.93 9.09
N GLY A 31 -13.52 -6.04 8.24
CA GLY A 31 -13.47 -5.57 6.86
C GLY A 31 -13.24 -4.05 6.75
N ILE A 32 -13.89 -3.26 7.60
CA ILE A 32 -13.70 -1.79 7.64
C ILE A 32 -12.26 -1.45 8.06
N PHE A 33 -11.70 -2.14 9.05
CA PHE A 33 -10.32 -1.92 9.49
C PHE A 33 -9.30 -2.23 8.39
N ASP A 34 -9.45 -3.34 7.68
CA ASP A 34 -8.54 -3.69 6.58
C ASP A 34 -8.65 -2.70 5.41
N PHE A 35 -9.86 -2.20 5.12
CA PHE A 35 -10.06 -1.19 4.09
C PHE A 35 -9.44 0.15 4.48
N GLY A 36 -9.62 0.58 5.73
CA GLY A 36 -9.01 1.81 6.26
C GLY A 36 -7.48 1.75 6.20
N ARG A 37 -6.88 0.60 6.54
CA ARG A 37 -5.43 0.41 6.46
C ARG A 37 -4.92 0.38 5.01
N ALA A 38 -5.68 -0.21 4.08
CA ALA A 38 -5.35 -0.20 2.66
C ALA A 38 -5.30 1.23 2.09
N ILE A 39 -6.31 2.05 2.39
CA ILE A 39 -6.35 3.47 1.96
C ILE A 39 -5.19 4.25 2.58
N SER A 40 -4.92 4.07 3.87
CA SER A 40 -3.80 4.74 4.53
C SER A 40 -2.48 4.40 3.84
N ALA A 41 -2.25 3.13 3.50
CA ALA A 41 -1.06 2.71 2.78
C ALA A 41 -0.98 3.35 1.39
N TYR A 42 -2.11 3.42 0.65
CA TYR A 42 -2.16 4.07 -0.66
C TYR A 42 -1.80 5.55 -0.60
N ILE A 43 -2.32 6.29 0.37
CA ILE A 43 -2.00 7.71 0.55
C ILE A 43 -0.51 7.89 0.87
N SER A 44 0.05 7.06 1.75
CA SER A 44 1.47 7.10 2.11
C SER A 44 2.39 6.85 0.91
N ILE A 45 2.09 5.87 0.05
CA ILE A 45 2.91 5.61 -1.14
C ILE A 45 2.79 6.73 -2.19
N ALA A 46 1.62 7.37 -2.29
CA ALA A 46 1.42 8.49 -3.21
C ALA A 46 2.24 9.72 -2.77
N GLU A 47 2.18 10.06 -1.48
CA GLU A 47 2.97 11.14 -0.92
C GLU A 47 4.48 10.87 -1.04
N ALA A 48 4.91 9.62 -0.79
CA ALA A 48 6.29 9.20 -0.97
C ALA A 48 6.76 9.34 -2.42
N ALA A 49 5.94 8.96 -3.40
CA ALA A 49 6.24 9.15 -4.82
C ALA A 49 6.40 10.64 -5.18
N HIS A 50 5.53 11.50 -4.64
CA HIS A 50 5.60 12.95 -4.85
C HIS A 50 6.86 13.58 -4.25
N GLU A 51 7.21 13.26 -3.01
CA GLU A 51 8.43 13.78 -2.40
C GLU A 51 9.68 13.22 -3.10
N GLY A 52 9.66 11.96 -3.53
CA GLY A 52 10.71 11.38 -4.36
C GLY A 52 10.92 12.13 -5.68
N ALA A 53 9.84 12.45 -6.39
CA ALA A 53 9.89 13.22 -7.63
C ALA A 53 10.42 14.64 -7.40
N ARG A 54 10.03 15.29 -6.29
CA ARG A 54 10.55 16.60 -5.90
C ARG A 54 12.06 16.56 -5.67
N GLN A 55 12.54 15.58 -4.91
CA GLN A 55 13.97 15.42 -4.64
C GLN A 55 14.77 15.09 -5.90
N LEU A 56 14.16 14.36 -6.84
CA LEU A 56 14.76 14.10 -8.14
C LEU A 56 14.91 15.37 -8.98
N VAL A 57 13.89 16.23 -9.03
CA VAL A 57 13.97 17.50 -9.78
C VAL A 57 15.06 18.39 -9.19
N LEU A 58 15.15 18.49 -7.86
CA LEU A 58 16.21 19.26 -7.20
C LEU A 58 17.62 18.73 -7.50
N ARG A 59 17.73 17.45 -7.86
CA ARG A 59 18.98 16.78 -8.21
C ARG A 59 19.16 16.53 -9.70
N SER A 60 18.30 17.09 -10.55
CA SER A 60 18.36 16.93 -12.01
C SER A 60 19.67 17.42 -12.62
N ASN A 61 20.37 18.33 -11.94
CA ASN A 61 21.68 18.82 -12.40
C ASN A 61 22.83 17.81 -12.20
N TYR A 62 22.59 16.68 -11.52
CA TYR A 62 23.60 15.66 -11.24
C TYR A 62 23.31 14.39 -12.04
N THR A 63 24.37 13.78 -12.58
CA THR A 63 24.26 12.41 -13.08
C THR A 63 24.12 11.46 -11.90
N SER A 64 22.95 10.84 -11.80
CA SER A 64 22.61 9.91 -10.73
C SER A 64 22.57 8.49 -11.30
N ARG A 65 23.26 7.55 -10.63
CA ARG A 65 23.24 6.12 -10.98
C ARG A 65 22.53 5.37 -9.86
N PRO A 66 21.65 4.41 -10.18
CA PRO A 66 21.11 3.51 -9.17
C PRO A 66 22.25 2.75 -8.45
N PRO A 67 22.22 2.59 -7.12
CA PRO A 67 21.19 3.05 -6.19
C PRO A 67 21.33 4.52 -5.77
N ASP A 68 20.26 5.31 -5.90
CA ASP A 68 20.24 6.69 -5.38
C ASP A 68 19.74 6.73 -3.93
N SER A 69 20.64 6.43 -2.99
CA SER A 69 20.34 6.41 -1.55
C SER A 69 19.74 7.71 -1.02
N THR A 70 20.05 8.86 -1.62
CA THR A 70 19.49 10.15 -1.21
C THR A 70 18.01 10.28 -1.52
N ILE A 71 17.58 9.87 -2.71
CA ILE A 71 16.17 9.90 -3.12
C ILE A 71 15.41 8.81 -2.36
N ILE A 72 16.00 7.62 -2.23
CA ILE A 72 15.41 6.52 -1.46
C ILE A 72 15.18 6.94 -0.01
N ASN A 73 16.19 7.48 0.67
CA ASN A 73 16.03 7.92 2.07
C ASN A 73 15.00 9.04 2.22
N ALA A 74 14.91 9.96 1.25
CA ALA A 74 13.88 11.00 1.28
C ALA A 74 12.47 10.42 1.08
N THR A 75 12.28 9.50 0.13
CA THR A 75 11.00 8.80 -0.06
C THR A 75 10.60 7.98 1.16
N LEU A 76 11.58 7.34 1.83
CA LEU A 76 11.36 6.56 3.04
C LEU A 76 11.03 7.44 4.25
N ALA A 77 11.64 8.62 4.36
CA ALA A 77 11.36 9.57 5.44
C ALA A 77 9.89 10.04 5.41
N THR A 78 9.32 10.21 4.23
CA THR A 78 7.89 10.58 4.04
C THR A 78 6.94 9.51 4.57
N ILE A 79 7.38 8.25 4.66
CA ILE A 79 6.56 7.14 5.14
C ILE A 79 6.70 6.95 6.67
N GLY A 80 7.56 7.74 7.32
CA GLY A 80 8.10 7.63 8.68
C GLY A 80 7.10 7.39 9.83
N GLY A 81 6.51 6.20 9.87
CA GLY A 81 5.60 5.72 10.91
C GLY A 81 4.56 4.70 10.45
N GLY A 82 4.32 4.58 9.14
CA GLY A 82 3.25 3.72 8.58
C GLY A 82 3.56 2.22 8.51
N GLY A 83 4.79 1.80 8.81
CA GLY A 83 5.19 0.39 8.78
C GLY A 83 5.35 -0.23 7.39
N LEU A 84 5.32 0.57 6.32
CA LEU A 84 5.63 0.09 4.97
C LEU A 84 7.14 -0.07 4.80
N VAL A 85 7.55 -1.19 4.22
CA VAL A 85 8.96 -1.44 3.86
C VAL A 85 9.12 -1.19 2.36
N LEU A 86 9.77 -0.10 1.99
CA LEU A 86 10.14 0.14 0.60
C LEU A 86 11.63 -0.09 0.39
N SER A 87 11.99 -0.60 -0.79
CA SER A 87 13.37 -0.68 -1.27
C SER A 87 13.45 -0.11 -2.68
N GLU A 88 14.66 0.11 -3.18
CA GLU A 88 14.81 0.43 -4.59
C GLU A 88 14.39 -0.78 -5.44
N ASP A 89 13.82 -0.51 -6.61
CA ASP A 89 13.49 -1.55 -7.57
C ASP A 89 14.77 -2.27 -8.06
N PRO A 90 14.88 -3.60 -7.89
CA PRO A 90 16.04 -4.37 -8.33
C PRO A 90 16.37 -4.20 -9.82
N CYS A 91 15.37 -3.92 -10.65
CA CYS A 91 15.57 -3.78 -12.10
C CYS A 91 16.48 -2.59 -12.47
N LEU A 92 16.62 -1.60 -11.58
CA LEU A 92 17.50 -0.43 -11.81
C LEU A 92 18.99 -0.79 -11.69
N GLN A 93 19.32 -1.93 -11.08
CA GLN A 93 20.70 -2.40 -10.88
C GLN A 93 21.23 -3.16 -12.11
N ASP A 94 20.36 -3.63 -12.99
CA ASP A 94 20.72 -4.44 -14.16
C ASP A 94 21.14 -3.58 -15.38
N PRO A 95 22.05 -4.09 -16.24
CA PRO A 95 22.52 -3.38 -17.43
C PRO A 95 21.47 -3.27 -18.55
N THR A 96 20.34 -3.97 -18.44
CA THR A 96 19.20 -3.82 -19.35
C THR A 96 18.34 -2.64 -18.92
N PRO A 97 17.89 -1.76 -19.85
CA PRO A 97 17.06 -0.62 -19.47
C PRO A 97 15.76 -1.12 -18.81
N CYS A 98 15.59 -0.81 -17.52
CA CYS A 98 14.37 -1.13 -16.80
C CYS A 98 13.21 -0.27 -17.32
N ALA A 99 12.49 -0.79 -18.31
CA ALA A 99 11.36 -0.11 -18.92
C ALA A 99 10.08 -0.17 -18.06
N SER A 100 10.01 -1.10 -17.09
CA SER A 100 8.81 -1.31 -16.28
C SER A 100 9.15 -1.63 -14.82
N PRO A 101 8.41 -1.06 -13.85
CA PRO A 101 8.64 -1.33 -12.44
C PRO A 101 8.35 -2.80 -12.09
N SER A 102 9.22 -3.39 -11.26
CA SER A 102 9.04 -4.72 -10.71
C SER A 102 7.90 -4.76 -9.70
N VAL A 103 7.27 -5.92 -9.58
CA VAL A 103 6.23 -6.17 -8.58
C VAL A 103 6.86 -6.90 -7.39
N PRO A 104 6.67 -6.44 -6.14
CA PRO A 104 7.15 -7.15 -4.97
C PRO A 104 6.47 -8.50 -4.83
N THR A 105 7.20 -9.50 -4.34
CA THR A 105 6.68 -10.84 -4.05
C THR A 105 6.44 -11.06 -2.55
N ALA A 106 7.07 -10.25 -1.69
CA ALA A 106 6.91 -10.31 -0.25
C ALA A 106 5.75 -9.42 0.23
N ALA A 107 4.88 -9.98 1.07
CA ALA A 107 3.75 -9.25 1.66
C ALA A 107 4.21 -8.01 2.44
N ASN A 108 3.44 -6.92 2.33
CA ASN A 108 3.67 -5.64 2.97
C ASN A 108 5.02 -4.97 2.62
N THR A 109 5.57 -5.29 1.44
CA THR A 109 6.79 -4.67 0.90
C THR A 109 6.50 -3.91 -0.39
N GLY A 110 7.38 -2.98 -0.75
CA GLY A 110 7.28 -2.23 -2.00
C GLY A 110 8.62 -1.86 -2.61
N PHE A 111 8.55 -1.47 -3.88
CA PHE A 111 9.68 -1.01 -4.67
C PHE A 111 9.48 0.42 -5.13
N ILE A 112 10.57 1.18 -5.12
CA ILE A 112 10.68 2.52 -5.64
C ILE A 112 11.41 2.42 -6.97
N TRP A 113 10.67 2.65 -8.04
CA TRP A 113 11.19 2.76 -9.39
C TRP A 113 11.38 4.22 -9.75
N ILE A 114 12.51 4.52 -10.36
CA ILE A 114 12.86 5.87 -10.83
C ILE A 114 13.22 5.75 -12.30
N THR A 115 12.89 6.77 -13.09
CA THR A 115 13.22 6.80 -14.52
C THR A 115 14.73 6.61 -14.74
N PRO A 116 15.16 5.59 -15.52
CA PRO A 116 16.57 5.35 -15.82
C PRO A 116 17.09 6.35 -16.86
N GLY A 117 18.42 6.53 -16.94
CA GLY A 117 19.04 7.37 -17.98
C GLY A 117 18.94 8.87 -17.73
N ARG A 118 19.08 9.30 -16.48
CA ARG A 118 19.06 10.71 -16.07
C ARG A 118 20.28 11.44 -16.64
N THR A 119 20.02 12.40 -17.52
CA THR A 119 21.03 13.35 -18.00
C THR A 119 20.83 14.68 -17.27
N VAL A 120 21.74 15.64 -17.44
CA VAL A 120 21.58 17.01 -16.90
C VAL A 120 20.69 17.81 -17.86
N GLY A 121 19.82 18.71 -17.39
CA GLY A 121 18.96 19.54 -18.26
C GLY A 121 17.44 19.40 -18.05
N ASN A 122 16.69 19.79 -19.08
CA ASN A 122 15.22 19.78 -19.07
C ASN A 122 14.66 18.44 -19.57
N HIS A 123 14.37 17.54 -18.65
CA HIS A 123 13.73 16.25 -18.92
C HIS A 123 12.68 15.94 -17.85
N GLU A 124 11.73 15.08 -18.21
CA GLU A 124 10.72 14.59 -17.28
C GLU A 124 11.32 13.47 -16.42
N VAL A 125 11.23 13.62 -15.11
CA VAL A 125 11.62 12.61 -14.13
C VAL A 125 10.36 12.03 -13.52
N THR A 126 10.26 10.70 -13.51
CA THR A 126 9.14 9.97 -12.92
C THR A 126 9.61 9.07 -11.80
N VAL A 127 8.89 9.10 -10.68
CA VAL A 127 8.97 8.11 -9.59
C VAL A 127 7.71 7.29 -9.57
N ARG A 128 7.86 5.98 -9.44
CA ARG A 128 6.75 5.06 -9.21
C ARG A 128 7.04 4.25 -7.96
N VAL A 129 6.06 4.16 -7.08
CA VAL A 129 6.11 3.31 -5.89
C VAL A 129 5.10 2.19 -6.10
N THR A 130 5.57 0.96 -6.10
CA THR A 130 4.76 -0.25 -6.18
C THR A 130 4.77 -0.92 -4.82
N TYR A 131 3.61 -1.16 -4.21
CA TYR A 131 3.48 -1.76 -2.89
C TYR A 131 2.53 -2.94 -2.89
N LEU A 132 2.94 -4.01 -2.23
CA LEU A 132 2.20 -5.26 -2.14
C LEU A 132 1.49 -5.34 -0.78
N TYR A 133 0.21 -4.98 -0.74
CA TYR A 133 -0.57 -4.95 0.50
C TYR A 133 -1.18 -6.30 0.82
N ALA A 134 -1.00 -6.78 2.06
CA ALA A 134 -1.64 -7.99 2.57
C ALA A 134 -2.68 -7.62 3.65
N PRO A 135 -3.98 -7.94 3.46
CA PRO A 135 -5.00 -7.78 4.51
C PRO A 135 -4.66 -8.60 5.76
N MET A 136 -5.04 -8.12 6.94
CA MET A 136 -4.86 -8.87 8.20
C MET A 136 -5.92 -9.96 8.37
N THR A 137 -7.10 -9.77 7.79
CA THR A 137 -8.15 -10.78 7.85
C THR A 137 -7.83 -11.96 6.95
N ALA A 138 -7.46 -13.09 7.55
CA ALA A 138 -7.13 -14.33 6.83
C ALA A 138 -8.25 -14.81 5.89
N MET A 139 -9.50 -14.48 6.21
CA MET A 139 -10.65 -14.81 5.37
C MET A 139 -10.65 -14.02 4.05
N ILE A 140 -10.17 -12.78 4.06
CA ILE A 140 -10.03 -11.93 2.86
C ILE A 140 -8.82 -12.38 2.05
N SER A 141 -7.68 -12.63 2.70
CA SER A 141 -6.46 -13.09 2.00
C SER A 141 -6.64 -14.44 1.30
N ASN A 142 -7.39 -15.37 1.89
CA ASN A 142 -7.71 -16.66 1.27
C ASN A 142 -8.81 -16.57 0.19
N ALA A 143 -9.71 -15.58 0.27
CA ALA A 143 -10.76 -15.36 -0.73
C ALA A 143 -10.29 -14.59 -1.97
N THR A 144 -9.38 -13.62 -1.80
CA THR A 144 -8.78 -12.87 -2.93
C THR A 144 -7.53 -13.54 -3.49
N GLY A 145 -7.00 -14.57 -2.82
CA GLY A 145 -5.87 -15.39 -3.25
C GLY A 145 -4.51 -14.67 -3.33
N ALA A 146 -4.49 -13.36 -3.31
CA ALA A 146 -3.29 -12.58 -3.56
C ALA A 146 -3.39 -11.23 -2.86
N THR A 147 -2.27 -10.87 -2.24
CA THR A 147 -1.91 -9.50 -1.92
C THR A 147 -2.31 -8.52 -3.02
N LEU A 148 -2.82 -7.34 -2.63
CA LEU A 148 -3.21 -6.28 -3.56
C LEU A 148 -1.98 -5.46 -3.96
N VAL A 149 -1.65 -5.41 -5.25
CA VAL A 149 -0.62 -4.53 -5.77
C VAL A 149 -1.20 -3.12 -5.92
N MET A 150 -0.64 -2.17 -5.20
CA MET A 150 -0.97 -0.75 -5.31
C MET A 150 0.21 -0.01 -5.93
N THR A 151 -0.05 0.77 -6.97
CA THR A 151 0.98 1.59 -7.62
C THR A 151 0.59 3.05 -7.57
N ALA A 152 1.50 3.90 -7.11
CA ALA A 152 1.38 5.35 -7.20
C ALA A 152 2.57 5.91 -7.98
N SER A 153 2.36 6.96 -8.75
CA SER A 153 3.40 7.58 -9.56
C SER A 153 3.29 9.08 -9.56
N SER A 154 4.44 9.75 -9.58
CA SER A 154 4.55 11.19 -9.72
C SER A 154 5.62 11.52 -10.76
N SER A 155 5.26 12.36 -11.73
CA SER A 155 6.20 12.90 -12.69
C SER A 155 6.32 14.41 -12.54
N MET A 156 7.53 14.92 -12.73
CA MET A 156 7.85 16.34 -12.69
C MET A 156 8.87 16.66 -13.78
N ARG A 157 8.87 17.89 -14.28
CA ARG A 157 9.87 18.34 -15.25
C ARG A 157 11.02 19.04 -14.53
N ALA A 158 12.24 18.62 -14.83
CA ALA A 158 13.44 19.34 -14.44
C ALA A 158 13.56 20.62 -15.28
N GLU A 159 13.94 21.72 -14.64
CA GLU A 159 14.11 23.02 -15.32
C GLU A 159 15.59 23.36 -15.62
N TYR A 160 16.55 22.60 -15.08
CA TYR A 160 17.99 22.94 -15.06
C TYR A 160 18.90 21.91 -15.71
#